data_AF-A0A090D1H5-F1
#
_entry.id   AF-A0A090D1H5-F1
#
_cell.length_a   1.000
_cell.length_b   1.000
_cell.length_c   1.000
_cell.angle_alpha   90.00
_cell.angle_beta   90.00
_cell.angle_gamma   90.00
#
_symmetry.space_group_name_H-M   'P 1'
#
loop_
_entity.id
_entity.type
_entity.pdbx_description
1 polymer ?
#
loop_
_entity_poly.entity_id
_entity_poly.type
_entity_poly.pdbx_seq_one_letter_code
_entity_poly.pdbx_strand_id
1 'polypeptide(L)'
;MEIEKSNLISYSPSERDRLYAYPPSDDKGFNKASEALSKKNYPREALYENLLQYNKEIGALSKKTSQNIEKIKNPLSFSVVGGQQVGLLGGPLYTFFKAISCLLTARQFQAIPIFWIASEDHDIREIDHAIFLDEKGNLLEKRLIFKEKGVFVEDLVLRKEHLDLIKECLELINKPNLMTFFSEGAFFSKAMASFFAESFKEEGLVFIEPAKIRPLALDLFLDEIERFEEVEELFQNIEKKFFSMNLPYPLNHRKVGETHLFFKDENHKRVRILFESGLFKIGDRKFSKKELLDFIRENKGKISPDAALRPLVQCRIFPTAAQIVGPSELEYWSALKPYFDFHQLTMPWLIPRLSITLVPKDAAKELSPDVVQSLNLLIRGESKTLKELKPNLSKFQQHALQNLFHPKLNLQERTYNFFEFQKDLPENLIHKLLKALPWRENHHLYGIL
;
A
#
# COMPACT_ATOMS: atom_id res chain seq x y z
N MET A 1 -7.15 4.61 25.70
CA MET A 1 -6.60 5.28 24.51
C MET A 1 -7.13 6.69 24.56
N GLU A 2 -6.31 7.60 25.04
CA GLU A 2 -6.64 9.03 25.01
C GLU A 2 -6.04 9.58 23.74
N ILE A 3 -6.89 10.00 22.81
CA ILE A 3 -6.41 10.76 21.66
C ILE A 3 -6.30 12.19 22.14
N GLU A 4 -5.09 12.69 22.37
CA GLU A 4 -4.87 14.12 22.52
C GLU A 4 -5.18 14.78 21.18
N LYS A 5 -6.45 15.18 20.99
CA LYS A 5 -6.97 15.77 19.75
C LYS A 5 -6.20 17.04 19.33
N SER A 6 -5.50 17.68 20.27
CA SER A 6 -4.57 18.80 20.07
C SER A 6 -3.33 18.43 19.25
N ASN A 7 -2.96 17.15 19.20
CA ASN A 7 -1.73 16.69 18.54
C ASN A 7 -1.98 16.22 17.09
N LEU A 8 -3.24 16.22 16.64
CA LEU A 8 -3.58 15.82 15.26
C LEU A 8 -3.37 17.00 14.31
N ILE A 9 -2.34 16.92 13.46
CA ILE A 9 -1.96 17.96 12.52
C ILE A 9 -2.42 17.59 11.10
N SER A 10 -2.96 18.59 10.40
CA SER A 10 -3.42 18.52 9.01
C SER A 10 -2.28 18.40 7.98
N TYR A 11 -2.61 17.95 6.77
CA TYR A 11 -1.69 17.99 5.64
C TYR A 11 -1.13 19.40 5.39
N SER A 12 0.14 19.46 5.02
CA SER A 12 0.73 20.67 4.44
C SER A 12 0.96 20.46 2.95
N PRO A 13 0.25 21.20 2.07
CA PRO A 13 0.46 21.15 0.62
C PRO A 13 1.91 21.40 0.23
N SER A 14 2.37 20.70 -0.81
CA SER A 14 3.68 20.87 -1.41
C SER A 14 3.57 21.53 -2.78
N GLU A 15 4.69 21.91 -3.41
CA GLU A 15 4.67 22.38 -4.79
C GLU A 15 4.15 21.32 -5.78
N ARG A 16 4.33 20.04 -5.45
CA ARG A 16 3.84 18.91 -6.26
C ARG A 16 2.31 18.84 -6.31
N ASP A 17 1.59 19.46 -5.38
CA ASP A 17 0.13 19.46 -5.35
C ASP A 17 -0.50 19.98 -6.65
N ARG A 18 0.19 20.92 -7.32
CA ARG A 18 -0.24 21.50 -8.60
C ARG A 18 -0.17 20.51 -9.76
N LEU A 19 0.46 19.35 -9.57
CA LEU A 19 0.63 18.31 -10.59
C LEU A 19 -0.44 17.22 -10.51
N TYR A 20 -1.21 17.15 -9.42
CA TYR A 20 -2.33 16.22 -9.28
C TYR A 20 -3.57 16.76 -9.98
N ALA A 21 -4.45 15.87 -10.44
CA ALA A 21 -5.78 16.28 -10.90
C ALA A 21 -6.64 16.79 -9.72
N TYR A 22 -6.56 16.09 -8.59
CA TYR A 22 -7.25 16.41 -7.35
C TYR A 22 -6.26 16.24 -6.18
N PRO A 23 -5.64 17.34 -5.68
CA PRO A 23 -4.66 17.27 -4.61
C PRO A 23 -5.31 16.92 -3.26
N PRO A 24 -4.53 16.50 -2.25
CA PRO A 24 -5.07 16.19 -0.92
C PRO A 24 -5.86 17.32 -0.25
N SER A 25 -5.54 18.57 -0.60
CA SER A 25 -6.22 19.77 -0.10
C SER A 25 -7.53 20.11 -0.82
N ASP A 26 -7.95 19.34 -1.83
CA ASP A 26 -9.22 19.57 -2.53
C ASP A 26 -10.40 18.93 -1.78
N ASP A 27 -11.13 19.71 -0.98
CA ASP A 27 -12.30 19.25 -0.21
C ASP A 27 -13.43 18.69 -1.10
N LYS A 28 -13.41 19.00 -2.40
CA LYS A 28 -14.36 18.48 -3.40
C LYS A 28 -13.76 17.39 -4.27
N GLY A 29 -12.55 16.93 -3.99
CA GLY A 29 -11.80 15.97 -4.80
C GLY A 29 -12.58 14.69 -5.06
N PHE A 30 -13.20 14.11 -4.02
CA PHE A 30 -14.03 12.90 -4.17
C PHE A 30 -15.20 13.12 -5.14
N ASN A 31 -15.92 14.25 -5.01
CA ASN A 31 -17.10 14.54 -5.81
C ASN A 31 -16.74 14.78 -7.27
N LYS A 32 -15.67 15.56 -7.53
CA LYS A 32 -15.15 15.82 -8.88
C LYS A 32 -14.67 14.53 -9.56
N ALA A 33 -13.91 13.70 -8.85
CA ALA A 33 -13.48 12.40 -9.36
C ALA A 33 -14.69 11.51 -9.68
N SER A 34 -15.66 11.41 -8.77
CA SER A 34 -16.86 10.58 -8.95
C SER A 34 -17.70 11.03 -10.15
N GLU A 35 -17.86 12.34 -10.38
CA GLU A 35 -18.56 12.88 -11.55
C GLU A 35 -17.85 12.54 -12.87
N ALA A 36 -16.53 12.57 -12.90
CA ALA A 36 -15.76 12.17 -14.07
C ALA A 36 -15.89 10.64 -14.34
N LEU A 37 -15.86 9.84 -13.28
CA LEU A 37 -15.96 8.38 -13.34
C LEU A 37 -17.38 7.90 -13.69
N SER A 38 -18.44 8.64 -13.35
CA SER A 38 -19.83 8.24 -13.64
C SER A 38 -20.13 8.15 -15.14
N LYS A 39 -19.25 8.71 -15.97
CA LYS A 39 -19.33 8.68 -17.45
C LYS A 39 -18.54 7.52 -18.06
N LYS A 40 -17.92 6.66 -17.25
CA LYS A 40 -17.04 5.56 -17.67
C LYS A 40 -17.68 4.20 -17.39
N ASN A 41 -17.26 3.19 -18.16
CA ASN A 41 -17.72 1.81 -18.01
C ASN A 41 -16.67 0.96 -17.28
N TYR A 42 -17.14 0.09 -16.40
CA TYR A 42 -16.31 -0.80 -15.58
C TYR A 42 -16.83 -2.25 -15.66
N PRO A 43 -15.96 -3.27 -15.55
CA PRO A 43 -16.33 -4.67 -15.56
C PRO A 43 -16.97 -5.10 -14.22
N ARG A 44 -18.08 -4.47 -13.84
CA ARG A 44 -18.70 -4.57 -12.49
C ARG A 44 -19.09 -6.00 -12.11
N GLU A 45 -19.56 -6.82 -13.05
CA GLU A 45 -19.91 -8.22 -12.78
C GLU A 45 -18.65 -9.06 -12.47
N ALA A 46 -17.64 -9.00 -13.34
CA ALA A 46 -16.37 -9.69 -13.08
C ALA A 46 -15.70 -9.21 -11.79
N LEU A 47 -15.81 -7.92 -11.47
CA LEU A 47 -15.36 -7.38 -10.19
C LEU A 47 -16.11 -7.98 -9.00
N TYR A 48 -17.43 -8.02 -9.07
CA TYR A 48 -18.26 -8.61 -8.01
C TYR A 48 -17.83 -10.07 -7.73
N GLU A 49 -17.71 -10.88 -8.77
CA GLU A 49 -17.31 -12.29 -8.66
C GLU A 49 -15.92 -12.43 -8.03
N ASN A 50 -14.94 -11.67 -8.53
CA ASN A 50 -13.56 -11.74 -8.02
C ASN A 50 -13.45 -11.26 -6.57
N LEU A 51 -14.13 -10.16 -6.22
CA LEU A 51 -14.14 -9.64 -4.85
C LEU A 51 -14.82 -10.64 -3.90
N LEU A 52 -15.99 -11.17 -4.27
CA LEU A 52 -16.72 -12.13 -3.45
C LEU A 52 -15.89 -13.40 -3.23
N GLN A 53 -15.33 -13.96 -4.32
CA GLN A 53 -14.52 -15.16 -4.26
C GLN A 53 -13.28 -14.96 -3.39
N TYR A 54 -12.49 -13.91 -3.64
CA TYR A 54 -11.24 -13.70 -2.91
C TYR A 54 -11.49 -13.45 -1.42
N ASN A 55 -12.48 -12.62 -1.06
CA ASN A 55 -12.81 -12.34 0.34
C ASN A 55 -13.34 -13.59 1.07
N LYS A 56 -14.03 -14.50 0.37
CA LYS A 56 -14.39 -15.82 0.92
C LYS A 56 -13.16 -16.68 1.17
N GLU A 57 -12.23 -16.75 0.20
CA GLU A 57 -11.02 -17.58 0.27
C GLU A 57 -10.06 -17.21 1.41
N ILE A 58 -10.02 -15.94 1.80
CA ILE A 58 -9.17 -15.43 2.90
C ILE A 58 -9.93 -15.29 4.23
N GLY A 59 -11.20 -15.71 4.30
CA GLY A 59 -12.01 -15.64 5.51
C GLY A 59 -12.48 -14.23 5.91
N ALA A 60 -12.45 -13.25 4.99
CA ALA A 60 -12.80 -11.85 5.24
C ALA A 60 -14.29 -11.52 5.05
N LEU A 61 -15.11 -12.49 4.62
CA LEU A 61 -16.49 -12.28 4.19
C LEU A 61 -17.47 -12.14 5.37
N SER A 62 -17.42 -11.01 6.08
CA SER A 62 -18.44 -10.63 7.07
C SER A 62 -19.67 -10.00 6.41
N LYS A 63 -20.73 -9.77 7.20
CA LYS A 63 -21.94 -9.09 6.72
C LYS A 63 -21.64 -7.73 6.09
N LYS A 64 -20.76 -6.92 6.72
CA LYS A 64 -20.39 -5.60 6.20
C LYS A 64 -19.55 -5.70 4.93
N THR A 65 -18.61 -6.65 4.88
CA THR A 65 -17.79 -6.87 3.68
C THR A 65 -18.66 -7.29 2.50
N SER A 66 -19.58 -8.24 2.69
CA SER A 66 -20.55 -8.65 1.66
C SER A 66 -21.41 -7.48 1.18
N GLN A 67 -21.92 -6.65 2.09
CA GLN A 67 -22.70 -5.45 1.73
C GLN A 67 -21.87 -4.45 0.90
N ASN A 68 -20.59 -4.25 1.24
CA ASN A 68 -19.71 -3.38 0.46
C ASN A 68 -19.38 -3.97 -0.92
N ILE A 69 -19.23 -5.30 -1.03
CA ILE A 69 -19.04 -5.98 -2.31
C ILE A 69 -20.28 -5.82 -3.19
N GLU A 70 -21.49 -6.02 -2.67
CA GLU A 70 -22.74 -5.87 -3.45
C GLU A 70 -22.88 -4.48 -4.09
N LYS A 71 -22.40 -3.43 -3.42
CA LYS A 71 -22.43 -2.06 -3.98
C LYS A 71 -21.73 -1.96 -5.33
N ILE A 72 -20.74 -2.80 -5.65
CA ILE A 72 -20.00 -2.71 -6.92
C ILE A 72 -20.89 -2.88 -8.15
N LYS A 73 -22.03 -3.56 -8.01
CA LYS A 73 -23.04 -3.73 -9.08
C LYS A 73 -23.76 -2.43 -9.43
N ASN A 74 -23.86 -1.48 -8.48
CA ASN A 74 -24.52 -0.20 -8.73
C ASN A 74 -23.64 0.69 -9.62
N PRO A 75 -24.13 1.20 -10.77
CA PRO A 75 -23.36 2.08 -11.65
C PRO A 75 -22.92 3.40 -10.99
N LEU A 76 -23.60 3.83 -9.93
CA LEU A 76 -23.30 5.04 -9.16
C LEU A 76 -22.44 4.77 -7.91
N SER A 77 -21.92 3.55 -7.75
CA SER A 77 -20.95 3.27 -6.68
C SER A 77 -19.52 3.52 -7.14
N PHE A 78 -18.73 4.04 -6.20
CA PHE A 78 -17.32 4.36 -6.36
C PHE A 78 -16.51 3.71 -5.23
N SER A 79 -15.22 3.51 -5.47
CA SER A 79 -14.29 2.93 -4.49
C SER A 79 -13.32 3.97 -3.94
N VAL A 80 -12.97 3.78 -2.67
CA VAL A 80 -11.74 4.28 -2.09
C VAL A 80 -10.77 3.11 -2.10
N VAL A 81 -9.59 3.29 -2.69
CA VAL A 81 -8.61 2.21 -2.77
C VAL A 81 -7.36 2.60 -2.00
N GLY A 82 -6.92 1.73 -1.09
CA GLY A 82 -5.56 1.73 -0.56
C GLY A 82 -4.88 0.43 -0.95
N GLY A 83 -3.56 0.36 -0.83
CA GLY A 83 -2.83 -0.87 -1.11
C GLY A 83 -1.45 -0.88 -0.47
N GLN A 84 -0.97 -2.08 -0.16
CA GLN A 84 0.37 -2.30 0.36
C GLN A 84 0.75 -3.78 0.17
N GLN A 85 2.05 -4.06 0.12
CA GLN A 85 2.53 -5.41 0.36
C GLN A 85 2.26 -5.79 1.82
N VAL A 86 1.58 -6.92 2.03
CA VAL A 86 1.31 -7.42 3.38
C VAL A 86 2.46 -8.31 3.81
N GLY A 87 3.37 -7.75 4.60
CA GLY A 87 4.55 -8.45 5.12
C GLY A 87 4.23 -9.44 6.25
N LEU A 88 5.27 -10.06 6.78
CA LEU A 88 5.19 -11.00 7.92
C LEU A 88 4.35 -10.41 9.06
N LEU A 89 3.32 -11.16 9.46
CA LEU A 89 2.34 -10.76 10.47
C LEU A 89 1.72 -9.39 10.20
N GLY A 90 1.30 -9.14 8.95
CA GLY A 90 0.66 -7.89 8.53
C GLY A 90 1.62 -6.76 8.22
N GLY A 91 2.92 -6.95 8.46
CA GLY A 91 3.96 -5.95 8.21
C GLY A 91 3.91 -4.75 9.18
N PRO A 92 4.52 -3.63 8.79
CA PRO A 92 4.62 -2.47 9.65
C PRO A 92 3.28 -1.75 9.88
N LEU A 93 3.23 -0.94 10.93
CA LEU A 93 2.05 -0.16 11.35
C LEU A 93 1.38 0.62 10.20
N TYR A 94 2.16 1.18 9.26
CA TYR A 94 1.59 1.95 8.15
C TYR A 94 0.63 1.15 7.26
N THR A 95 0.79 -0.18 7.17
CA THR A 95 -0.10 -1.05 6.39
C THR A 95 -1.51 -1.00 6.96
N PHE A 96 -1.61 -1.07 8.29
CA PHE A 96 -2.87 -0.97 9.02
C PHE A 96 -3.42 0.45 8.99
N PHE A 97 -2.57 1.48 9.13
CA PHE A 97 -3.03 2.87 9.03
C PHE A 97 -3.56 3.22 7.64
N LYS A 98 -2.98 2.65 6.58
CA LYS A 98 -3.51 2.80 5.22
C LYS A 98 -4.89 2.14 5.07
N ALA A 99 -5.08 0.95 5.65
CA ALA A 99 -6.38 0.28 5.67
C ALA A 99 -7.43 1.03 6.50
N ILE A 100 -7.05 1.54 7.68
CA ILE A 100 -7.90 2.40 8.52
C ILE A 100 -8.30 3.67 7.75
N SER A 101 -7.34 4.32 7.09
CA SER A 101 -7.60 5.51 6.27
C SER A 101 -8.62 5.21 5.17
N CYS A 102 -8.45 4.07 4.47
CA CYS A 102 -9.39 3.62 3.45
C CYS A 102 -10.81 3.46 4.00
N LEU A 103 -10.95 2.81 5.16
CA LEU A 103 -12.25 2.65 5.84
C LEU A 103 -12.88 3.97 6.26
N LEU A 104 -12.11 4.87 6.88
CA LEU A 104 -12.61 6.17 7.33
C LEU A 104 -13.09 7.01 6.14
N THR A 105 -12.31 7.10 5.06
CA THR A 105 -12.70 7.79 3.83
C THR A 105 -13.94 7.16 3.22
N ALA A 106 -13.98 5.83 3.07
CA ALA A 106 -15.12 5.16 2.45
C ALA A 106 -16.41 5.35 3.26
N ARG A 107 -16.34 5.37 4.59
CA ARG A 107 -17.49 5.67 5.46
C ARG A 107 -18.02 7.08 5.23
N GLN A 108 -17.13 8.07 5.13
CA GLN A 108 -17.52 9.46 4.87
C GLN A 108 -18.30 9.60 3.56
N PHE A 109 -17.80 8.99 2.49
CA PHE A 109 -18.36 9.16 1.15
C PHE A 109 -19.29 8.01 0.72
N GLN A 110 -19.65 7.12 1.64
CA GLN A 110 -20.45 5.91 1.38
C GLN A 110 -19.90 5.02 0.26
N ALA A 111 -18.58 5.09 0.03
CA ALA A 111 -17.87 4.36 -1.01
C ALA A 111 -17.56 2.92 -0.58
N ILE A 112 -16.97 2.15 -1.50
CA ILE A 112 -16.48 0.79 -1.26
C ILE A 112 -15.01 0.88 -0.79
N PRO A 113 -14.66 0.47 0.45
CA PRO A 113 -13.28 0.47 0.92
C PRO A 113 -12.55 -0.76 0.39
N ILE A 114 -11.66 -0.57 -0.58
CA ILE A 114 -10.87 -1.64 -1.19
C ILE A 114 -9.42 -1.56 -0.71
N PHE A 115 -8.87 -2.70 -0.30
CA PHE A 115 -7.46 -2.87 0.03
C PHE A 115 -6.78 -3.81 -0.96
N TRP A 116 -5.86 -3.27 -1.75
CA TRP A 116 -5.08 -3.95 -2.77
C TRP A 116 -3.87 -4.64 -2.14
N ILE A 117 -3.88 -5.97 -2.14
CA ILE A 117 -2.77 -6.79 -1.66
C ILE A 117 -1.69 -6.78 -2.73
N ALA A 118 -0.64 -5.98 -2.58
CA ALA A 118 0.35 -5.75 -3.65
C ALA A 118 1.34 -6.92 -3.86
N SER A 119 0.84 -8.14 -3.97
CA SER A 119 1.59 -9.39 -4.17
C SER A 119 2.22 -9.54 -5.56
N GLU A 120 1.91 -8.62 -6.48
CA GLU A 120 2.42 -8.59 -7.85
C GLU A 120 3.84 -8.00 -7.99
N ASP A 121 4.38 -7.49 -6.89
CA ASP A 121 5.78 -7.11 -6.83
C ASP A 121 6.68 -8.33 -6.54
N HIS A 122 7.98 -8.10 -6.56
CA HIS A 122 9.04 -9.09 -6.39
C HIS A 122 10.02 -8.70 -5.27
N ASP A 123 9.79 -7.57 -4.58
CA ASP A 123 10.64 -7.17 -3.46
C ASP A 123 10.29 -7.96 -2.19
N ILE A 124 10.95 -9.10 -2.05
CA ILE A 124 10.84 -9.99 -0.89
C ILE A 124 11.37 -9.30 0.39
N ARG A 125 12.33 -8.37 0.26
CA ARG A 125 12.96 -7.74 1.43
C ARG A 125 12.03 -6.78 2.16
N GLU A 126 10.98 -6.29 1.49
CA GLU A 126 9.95 -5.47 2.14
C GLU A 126 8.99 -6.29 3.00
N ILE A 127 8.84 -7.60 2.73
CA ILE A 127 7.80 -8.44 3.32
C ILE A 127 8.31 -9.54 4.24
N ASP A 128 9.59 -9.89 4.16
CA ASP A 128 10.15 -11.08 4.82
C ASP A 128 10.35 -10.93 6.32
N HIS A 129 10.13 -9.75 6.92
CA HIS A 129 10.50 -9.48 8.29
C HIS A 129 9.42 -8.77 9.12
N ALA A 130 9.54 -8.90 10.43
CA ALA A 130 8.78 -8.18 11.44
C ALA A 130 9.73 -7.70 12.55
N ILE A 131 9.51 -6.48 13.04
CA ILE A 131 10.33 -5.86 14.09
C ILE A 131 9.48 -5.64 15.34
N PHE A 132 9.97 -6.16 16.46
CA PHE A 132 9.38 -6.10 17.80
C PHE A 132 10.35 -5.44 18.79
N LEU A 133 9.91 -5.23 20.04
CA LEU A 133 10.77 -4.86 21.16
C LEU A 133 11.01 -6.06 22.10
N ASP A 134 12.23 -6.20 22.58
CA ASP A 134 12.52 -7.04 23.74
C ASP A 134 12.23 -6.30 25.07
N GLU A 135 12.31 -7.00 26.21
CA GLU A 135 12.09 -6.43 27.55
C GLU A 135 13.05 -5.29 27.90
N LYS A 136 14.17 -5.15 27.18
CA LYS A 136 15.18 -4.12 27.37
C LYS A 136 15.03 -2.96 26.37
N GLY A 137 13.98 -2.97 25.54
CA GLY A 137 13.75 -1.96 24.51
C GLY A 137 14.71 -2.05 23.32
N ASN A 138 15.38 -3.19 23.11
CA ASN A 138 16.14 -3.44 21.88
C ASN A 138 15.22 -3.95 20.78
N LEU A 139 15.64 -3.70 19.54
CA LEU A 139 14.96 -4.18 18.35
C LEU A 139 15.16 -5.69 18.20
N LEU A 140 14.06 -6.42 18.15
CA LEU A 140 14.02 -7.83 17.81
C LEU A 140 13.47 -7.98 16.39
N GLU A 141 14.36 -8.20 15.41
CA GLU A 141 13.99 -8.45 14.02
C GLU A 141 13.87 -9.96 13.78
N LYS A 142 12.71 -10.41 13.31
CA LYS A 142 12.44 -11.78 12.88
C LYS A 142 12.27 -11.79 11.37
N ARG A 143 12.99 -12.67 10.66
CA ARG A 143 13.07 -12.68 9.20
C ARG A 143 12.91 -14.09 8.63
N LEU A 144 12.00 -14.23 7.67
CA LEU A 144 11.83 -15.41 6.82
C LEU A 144 12.91 -15.46 5.75
N ILE A 145 13.41 -16.66 5.44
CA ILE A 145 14.45 -16.85 4.42
C ILE A 145 13.85 -17.61 3.24
N PHE A 146 13.47 -16.86 2.21
CA PHE A 146 13.08 -17.44 0.92
C PHE A 146 14.31 -17.77 0.08
N LYS A 147 14.30 -18.94 -0.57
CA LYS A 147 15.42 -19.38 -1.42
C LYS A 147 15.32 -18.81 -2.84
N GLU A 148 14.10 -18.49 -3.23
CA GLU A 148 13.71 -17.94 -4.52
C GLU A 148 14.18 -16.48 -4.66
N LYS A 149 14.62 -16.09 -5.85
CA LYS A 149 15.05 -14.72 -6.15
C LYS A 149 14.35 -14.20 -7.41
N GLY A 150 13.84 -12.97 -7.34
CA GLY A 150 13.18 -12.30 -8.47
C GLY A 150 11.86 -12.93 -8.89
N VAL A 151 11.26 -13.73 -8.00
CA VAL A 151 9.91 -14.29 -8.18
C VAL A 151 8.86 -13.32 -7.68
N PHE A 152 7.65 -13.42 -8.19
CA PHE A 152 6.52 -12.67 -7.67
C PHE A 152 6.17 -13.10 -6.25
N VAL A 153 5.77 -12.14 -5.41
CA VAL A 153 5.30 -12.43 -4.04
C VAL A 153 4.04 -13.31 -4.06
N GLU A 154 3.19 -13.18 -5.09
CA GLU A 154 2.00 -14.02 -5.28
C GLU A 154 2.31 -15.52 -5.44
N ASP A 155 3.53 -15.87 -5.85
CA ASP A 155 3.97 -17.26 -6.08
C ASP A 155 4.84 -17.82 -4.93
N LEU A 156 5.15 -17.03 -3.89
CA LEU A 156 5.91 -17.51 -2.74
C LEU A 156 5.10 -18.50 -1.91
N VAL A 157 5.75 -19.57 -1.44
CA VAL A 157 5.12 -20.65 -0.67
C VAL A 157 5.75 -20.78 0.71
N LEU A 158 4.91 -20.99 1.73
CA LEU A 158 5.33 -21.26 3.09
C LEU A 158 5.86 -22.70 3.22
N ARG A 159 7.01 -22.83 3.88
CA ARG A 159 7.71 -24.10 4.14
C ARG A 159 7.79 -24.32 5.64
N LYS A 160 8.13 -25.53 6.07
CA LYS A 160 8.26 -25.85 7.51
C LYS A 160 9.11 -24.83 8.28
N GLU A 161 10.28 -24.43 7.76
CA GLU A 161 11.14 -23.44 8.41
C GLU A 161 10.48 -22.06 8.58
N HIS A 162 9.58 -21.68 7.66
CA HIS A 162 8.79 -20.46 7.76
C HIS A 162 7.74 -20.57 8.86
N LEU A 163 7.10 -21.73 8.97
CA LEU A 163 6.07 -21.98 9.98
C LEU A 163 6.63 -21.99 11.39
N ASP A 164 7.82 -22.57 11.58
CA ASP A 164 8.51 -22.57 12.88
C ASP A 164 8.78 -21.13 13.34
N LEU A 165 9.29 -20.26 12.45
CA LEU A 165 9.50 -18.84 12.77
C LEU A 165 8.18 -18.09 13.00
N ILE A 166 7.15 -18.34 12.19
CA ILE A 166 5.83 -17.71 12.36
C ILE A 166 5.26 -18.09 13.74
N LYS A 167 5.38 -19.35 14.14
CA LYS A 167 4.95 -19.82 15.45
C LYS A 167 5.68 -19.07 16.58
N GLU A 168 7.00 -18.93 16.50
CA GLU A 168 7.76 -18.12 17.47
C GLU A 168 7.24 -16.66 17.51
N CYS A 169 7.00 -16.06 16.35
CA CYS A 169 6.51 -14.68 16.29
C CYS A 169 5.10 -14.55 16.90
N LEU A 170 4.24 -15.53 16.69
CA LEU A 170 2.90 -15.57 17.28
C LEU A 170 2.93 -15.76 18.80
N GLU A 171 3.90 -16.53 19.32
CA GLU A 171 4.15 -16.65 20.76
C GLU A 171 4.60 -15.31 21.35
N LEU A 172 5.51 -14.58 20.68
CA LEU A 172 5.96 -13.25 21.11
C LEU A 172 4.84 -12.22 21.25
N ILE A 173 3.78 -12.33 20.46
CA ILE A 173 2.62 -11.41 20.51
C ILE A 173 1.44 -11.99 21.30
N ASN A 174 1.62 -13.13 21.99
CA ASN A 174 0.58 -13.84 22.75
C ASN A 174 -0.66 -14.20 21.90
N LYS A 175 -0.46 -14.62 20.64
CA LYS A 175 -1.53 -15.02 19.71
C LYS A 175 -1.26 -16.37 19.01
N PRO A 176 -0.95 -17.46 19.74
CA PRO A 176 -0.65 -18.77 19.12
C PRO A 176 -1.85 -19.34 18.33
N ASN A 177 -3.08 -18.94 18.67
CA ASN A 177 -4.30 -19.36 17.96
C ASN A 177 -4.37 -18.88 16.50
N LEU A 178 -3.63 -17.83 16.14
CA LEU A 178 -3.57 -17.32 14.76
C LEU A 178 -2.70 -18.20 13.84
N MET A 179 -2.06 -19.25 14.38
CA MET A 179 -1.30 -20.22 13.58
C MET A 179 -2.20 -20.93 12.55
N THR A 180 -3.51 -20.96 12.79
CA THR A 180 -4.53 -21.53 11.89
C THR A 180 -4.56 -20.91 10.49
N PHE A 181 -4.03 -19.69 10.29
CA PHE A 181 -3.92 -19.06 8.98
C PHE A 181 -2.71 -19.53 8.16
N PHE A 182 -1.81 -20.30 8.77
CA PHE A 182 -0.54 -20.68 8.18
C PHE A 182 -0.43 -22.20 8.08
N SER A 183 -0.18 -22.71 6.88
CA SER A 183 0.05 -24.12 6.63
C SER A 183 1.17 -24.31 5.62
N GLU A 184 1.84 -25.45 5.68
CA GLU A 184 2.90 -25.80 4.74
C GLU A 184 2.29 -25.91 3.33
N GLY A 185 2.98 -25.37 2.33
CA GLY A 185 2.48 -25.35 0.95
C GLY A 185 1.49 -24.21 0.64
N ALA A 186 1.05 -23.43 1.63
CA ALA A 186 0.19 -22.27 1.38
C ALA A 186 0.97 -21.12 0.74
N PHE A 187 0.32 -20.39 -0.18
CA PHE A 187 0.88 -19.14 -0.71
C PHE A 187 1.06 -18.10 0.41
N PHE A 188 2.24 -17.50 0.48
CA PHE A 188 2.60 -16.48 1.45
C PHE A 188 1.60 -15.31 1.42
N SER A 189 1.33 -14.76 0.24
CA SER A 189 0.42 -13.61 0.06
C SER A 189 -0.98 -13.90 0.61
N LYS A 190 -1.52 -15.10 0.34
CA LYS A 190 -2.84 -15.53 0.81
C LYS A 190 -2.88 -15.73 2.33
N ALA A 191 -1.84 -16.34 2.91
CA ALA A 191 -1.75 -16.55 4.35
C ALA A 191 -1.66 -15.21 5.10
N MET A 192 -0.80 -14.30 4.61
CA MET A 192 -0.67 -12.94 5.17
C MET A 192 -1.94 -12.12 4.98
N ALA A 193 -2.62 -12.23 3.83
CA ALA A 193 -3.90 -11.57 3.60
C ALA A 193 -4.99 -12.08 4.54
N SER A 194 -5.08 -13.39 4.78
CA SER A 194 -6.04 -13.98 5.74
C SER A 194 -5.78 -13.48 7.17
N PHE A 195 -4.51 -13.51 7.59
CA PHE A 195 -4.08 -12.99 8.89
C PHE A 195 -4.39 -11.49 9.05
N PHE A 196 -4.09 -10.69 8.03
CA PHE A 196 -4.36 -9.26 8.03
C PHE A 196 -5.87 -8.98 8.06
N ALA A 197 -6.66 -9.69 7.25
CA ALA A 197 -8.10 -9.53 7.18
C ALA A 197 -8.83 -9.86 8.49
N GLU A 198 -8.33 -10.81 9.28
CA GLU A 198 -8.89 -11.09 10.61
C GLU A 198 -8.89 -9.85 11.51
N SER A 199 -7.90 -8.97 11.36
CA SER A 199 -7.83 -7.71 12.12
C SER A 199 -8.94 -6.71 11.74
N PHE A 200 -9.58 -6.89 10.58
CA PHE A 200 -10.62 -5.99 10.02
C PHE A 200 -11.99 -6.66 9.81
N LYS A 201 -12.17 -7.92 10.25
CA LYS A 201 -13.32 -8.77 9.95
C LYS A 201 -14.68 -8.07 10.10
N GLU A 202 -14.85 -7.28 11.16
CA GLU A 202 -16.11 -6.59 11.48
C GLU A 202 -16.19 -5.15 10.99
N GLU A 203 -15.20 -4.69 10.22
CA GLU A 203 -15.09 -3.28 9.81
C GLU A 203 -15.52 -3.04 8.36
N GLY A 204 -15.68 -4.11 7.57
CA GLY A 204 -16.21 -4.08 6.22
C GLY A 204 -15.18 -3.76 5.13
N LEU A 205 -13.89 -3.93 5.40
CA LEU A 205 -12.83 -3.76 4.41
C LEU A 205 -12.92 -4.87 3.35
N VAL A 206 -12.84 -4.50 2.08
CA VAL A 206 -12.88 -5.44 0.95
C VAL A 206 -11.46 -5.64 0.44
N PHE A 207 -10.98 -6.87 0.36
CA PHE A 207 -9.63 -7.18 -0.12
C PHE A 207 -9.64 -7.57 -1.59
N ILE A 208 -8.53 -7.33 -2.30
CA ILE A 208 -8.33 -7.81 -3.66
C ILE A 208 -6.91 -8.32 -3.89
N GLU A 209 -6.81 -9.47 -4.57
CA GLU A 209 -5.58 -10.03 -5.13
C GLU A 209 -5.43 -9.60 -6.59
N PRO A 210 -4.42 -8.77 -6.92
CA PRO A 210 -4.22 -8.23 -8.25
C PRO A 210 -4.12 -9.29 -9.34
N ALA A 211 -3.49 -10.44 -9.05
CA ALA A 211 -3.34 -11.54 -10.01
C ALA A 211 -4.68 -12.02 -10.59
N LYS A 212 -5.76 -11.90 -9.80
CA LYS A 212 -7.11 -12.33 -10.21
C LYS A 212 -7.80 -11.34 -11.14
N ILE A 213 -7.43 -10.06 -11.10
CA ILE A 213 -8.13 -8.99 -11.82
C ILE A 213 -7.30 -8.28 -12.88
N ARG A 214 -5.96 -8.35 -12.85
CA ARG A 214 -5.09 -7.80 -13.90
C ARG A 214 -5.54 -8.18 -15.33
N PRO A 215 -6.01 -9.42 -15.61
CA PRO A 215 -6.52 -9.76 -16.94
C PRO A 215 -7.69 -8.88 -17.45
N LEU A 216 -8.41 -8.20 -16.55
CA LEU A 216 -9.50 -7.28 -16.90
C LEU A 216 -8.98 -5.96 -17.50
N ALA A 217 -7.69 -5.64 -17.36
CA ALA A 217 -7.02 -4.49 -17.97
C ALA A 217 -6.21 -4.87 -19.22
N LEU A 218 -6.55 -6.00 -19.87
CA LEU A 218 -5.82 -6.48 -21.05
C LEU A 218 -5.72 -5.42 -22.16
N ASP A 219 -6.79 -4.65 -22.38
CA ASP A 219 -6.81 -3.58 -23.37
C ASP A 219 -5.75 -2.50 -23.10
N LEU A 220 -5.58 -2.10 -21.83
CA LEU A 220 -4.54 -1.15 -21.42
C LEU A 220 -3.13 -1.71 -21.67
N PHE A 221 -2.90 -3.00 -21.40
CA PHE A 221 -1.61 -3.63 -21.66
C PHE A 221 -1.27 -3.72 -23.15
N LEU A 222 -2.28 -3.94 -24.00
CA LEU A 222 -2.08 -3.95 -25.45
C LEU A 222 -1.81 -2.53 -25.97
N ASP A 223 -2.52 -1.52 -25.46
CA ASP A 223 -2.34 -0.10 -25.82
C ASP A 223 -0.91 0.38 -25.49
N GLU A 224 -0.37 -0.02 -24.34
CA GLU A 224 1.03 0.25 -23.93
C GLU A 224 2.08 -0.27 -24.93
N ILE A 225 1.83 -1.43 -25.55
CA ILE A 225 2.73 -2.02 -26.55
C ILE A 225 2.50 -1.38 -27.92
N GLU A 226 1.24 -1.12 -28.28
CA GLU A 226 0.87 -0.52 -29.55
C GLU A 226 1.47 0.88 -29.70
N ARG A 227 1.38 1.68 -28.62
CA ARG A 227 1.77 3.10 -28.56
C ARG A 227 3.04 3.34 -27.75
N PHE A 228 3.90 2.32 -27.64
CA PHE A 228 5.13 2.37 -26.84
C PHE A 228 5.97 3.62 -27.07
N GLU A 229 6.18 4.00 -28.33
CA GLU A 229 6.99 5.18 -28.69
C GLU A 229 6.38 6.50 -28.17
N GLU A 230 5.05 6.62 -28.18
CA GLU A 230 4.35 7.78 -27.61
C GLU A 230 4.47 7.81 -26.08
N VAL A 231 4.44 6.65 -25.43
CA VAL A 231 4.65 6.53 -23.98
C VAL A 231 6.08 6.94 -23.60
N GLU A 232 7.09 6.52 -24.36
CA GLU A 232 8.46 6.97 -24.16
C GLU A 232 8.59 8.50 -24.26
N GLU A 233 8.02 9.11 -25.29
CA GLU A 233 8.01 10.57 -25.47
C GLU A 233 7.29 11.28 -24.31
N LEU A 234 6.16 10.73 -23.87
CA LEU A 234 5.40 11.24 -22.73
C LEU A 234 6.27 11.31 -21.47
N PHE A 235 6.98 10.24 -21.13
CA PHE A 235 7.82 10.20 -19.93
C PHE A 235 9.05 11.11 -20.03
N GLN A 236 9.63 11.27 -21.22
CA GLN A 236 10.67 12.28 -21.44
C GLN A 236 10.14 13.71 -21.21
N ASN A 237 8.91 14.00 -21.64
CA ASN A 237 8.28 15.30 -21.44
C ASN A 237 7.90 15.54 -19.97
N ILE A 238 7.46 14.50 -19.25
CA ILE A 238 7.24 14.57 -17.80
C ILE A 238 8.55 14.91 -17.10
N GLU A 239 9.65 14.20 -17.39
CA GLU A 239 10.95 14.44 -16.77
C GLU A 239 11.46 15.88 -17.01
N LYS A 240 11.36 16.37 -18.26
CA LYS A 240 11.68 17.78 -18.60
C LYS A 240 10.84 18.77 -17.80
N LYS A 241 9.56 18.48 -17.58
CA LYS A 241 8.67 19.33 -16.76
C LYS A 241 9.15 19.41 -15.32
N PHE A 242 9.49 18.28 -14.69
CA PHE A 242 10.06 18.26 -13.33
C PHE A 242 11.35 19.07 -13.24
N PHE A 243 12.26 18.89 -14.21
CA PHE A 243 13.49 19.67 -14.30
C PHE A 243 13.23 21.18 -14.41
N SER A 244 12.28 21.60 -15.25
CA SER A 244 11.92 23.02 -15.42
C SER A 244 11.31 23.65 -14.16
N MET A 245 10.69 22.85 -13.30
CA MET A 245 10.13 23.26 -12.01
C MET A 245 11.15 23.19 -10.87
N ASN A 246 12.40 22.81 -11.14
CA ASN A 246 13.43 22.55 -10.13
C ASN A 246 12.98 21.50 -9.08
N LEU A 247 12.18 20.52 -9.51
CA LEU A 247 11.71 19.42 -8.66
C LEU A 247 12.41 18.11 -9.05
N PRO A 248 12.79 17.25 -8.09
CA PRO A 248 13.37 15.95 -8.42
C PRO A 248 12.32 15.04 -9.06
N TYR A 249 12.70 14.40 -10.17
CA TYR A 249 11.86 13.41 -10.84
C TYR A 249 11.62 12.20 -9.89
N PRO A 250 10.35 11.85 -9.59
CA PRO A 250 10.04 10.95 -8.48
C PRO A 250 9.95 9.47 -8.87
N LEU A 251 10.13 9.14 -10.15
CA LEU A 251 10.12 7.75 -10.63
C LEU A 251 11.55 7.29 -10.93
N ASN A 252 11.77 5.99 -10.84
CA ASN A 252 13.03 5.41 -11.30
C ASN A 252 13.21 5.66 -12.80
N HIS A 253 14.40 6.11 -13.20
CA HIS A 253 14.71 6.27 -14.62
C HIS A 253 14.71 4.91 -15.31
N ARG A 254 13.85 4.76 -16.32
CA ARG A 254 13.85 3.61 -17.22
C ARG A 254 14.98 3.79 -18.22
N LYS A 255 15.67 2.69 -18.55
CA LYS A 255 16.61 2.70 -19.69
C LYS A 255 15.81 2.81 -20.99
N VAL A 256 16.43 3.36 -22.02
CA VAL A 256 15.84 3.42 -23.37
C VAL A 256 15.38 2.01 -23.77
N GLY A 257 14.11 1.89 -24.17
CA GLY A 257 13.52 0.62 -24.57
C GLY A 257 12.88 -0.18 -23.43
N GLU A 258 13.07 0.17 -22.16
CA GLU A 258 12.37 -0.51 -21.06
C GLU A 258 10.89 -0.12 -21.03
N THR A 259 9.96 -1.05 -21.23
CA THR A 259 8.52 -0.77 -21.09
C THR A 259 8.10 -0.70 -19.61
N HIS A 260 6.86 -0.27 -19.34
CA HIS A 260 6.22 -0.36 -18.01
C HIS A 260 5.66 -1.76 -17.69
N LEU A 261 5.90 -2.74 -18.55
CA LEU A 261 5.32 -4.07 -18.46
C LEU A 261 6.39 -5.10 -18.10
N PHE A 262 5.97 -6.05 -17.28
CA PHE A 262 6.70 -7.26 -16.96
C PHE A 262 5.87 -8.48 -17.31
N PHE A 263 6.56 -9.55 -17.70
CA PHE A 263 5.99 -10.85 -17.97
C PHE A 263 6.49 -11.86 -16.92
N LYS A 264 5.58 -12.70 -16.43
CA LYS A 264 5.88 -13.86 -15.60
C LYS A 264 6.30 -15.04 -16.47
N ASP A 265 7.59 -15.39 -16.42
CA ASP A 265 8.12 -16.52 -17.18
C ASP A 265 7.71 -17.88 -16.58
N GLU A 266 8.11 -18.97 -17.23
CA GLU A 266 7.79 -20.34 -16.78
C GLU A 266 8.50 -20.72 -15.46
N ASN A 267 9.49 -19.95 -15.02
CA ASN A 267 10.17 -20.13 -13.72
C ASN A 267 9.60 -19.18 -12.65
N HIS A 268 8.43 -18.58 -12.88
CA HIS A 268 7.79 -17.59 -12.01
C HIS A 268 8.59 -16.30 -11.80
N LYS A 269 9.58 -16.03 -12.66
CA LYS A 269 10.38 -14.80 -12.57
C LYS A 269 9.66 -13.64 -13.23
N ARG A 270 9.85 -12.46 -12.64
CA ARG A 270 9.36 -11.19 -13.17
C ARG A 270 10.37 -10.62 -14.16
N VAL A 271 10.08 -10.74 -15.46
CA VAL A 271 10.98 -10.34 -16.55
C VAL A 271 10.43 -9.09 -17.24
N ARG A 272 11.23 -8.02 -17.32
CA ARG A 272 10.79 -6.78 -17.99
C ARG A 272 10.65 -7.01 -19.50
N ILE A 273 9.60 -6.44 -20.10
CA ILE A 273 9.47 -6.39 -21.56
C ILE A 273 10.30 -5.20 -22.07
N LEU A 274 11.20 -5.45 -23.01
CA LEU A 274 12.10 -4.46 -23.59
C LEU A 274 11.77 -4.24 -25.07
N PHE A 275 12.09 -3.06 -25.61
CA PHE A 275 12.04 -2.74 -27.03
C PHE A 275 13.45 -2.37 -27.51
N GLU A 276 14.02 -3.19 -28.40
CA GLU A 276 15.37 -3.04 -28.91
C GLU A 276 15.40 -3.35 -30.40
N SER A 277 15.97 -2.44 -31.21
CA SER A 277 16.17 -2.62 -32.66
C SER A 277 14.89 -3.02 -33.42
N GLY A 278 13.75 -2.39 -33.09
CA GLY A 278 12.46 -2.62 -33.75
C GLY A 278 11.71 -3.88 -33.30
N LEU A 279 12.22 -4.60 -32.31
CA LEU A 279 11.63 -5.81 -31.76
C LEU A 279 11.40 -5.68 -30.25
N PHE A 280 10.37 -6.33 -29.76
CA PHE A 280 10.17 -6.52 -28.32
C PHE A 280 10.88 -7.78 -27.83
N LYS A 281 11.34 -7.76 -26.58
CA LYS A 281 12.07 -8.85 -25.93
C LYS A 281 11.49 -9.19 -24.58
N ILE A 282 11.38 -10.48 -24.30
CA ILE A 282 11.08 -11.05 -22.98
C ILE A 282 12.13 -12.13 -22.71
N GLY A 283 13.11 -11.80 -21.86
CA GLY A 283 14.31 -12.63 -21.72
C GLY A 283 15.03 -12.78 -23.06
N ASP A 284 15.22 -14.01 -23.50
CA ASP A 284 15.87 -14.33 -24.79
C ASP A 284 14.90 -14.36 -25.98
N ARG A 285 13.59 -14.34 -25.73
CA ARG A 285 12.57 -14.40 -26.78
C ARG A 285 12.39 -13.02 -27.42
N LYS A 286 12.35 -12.98 -28.75
CA LYS A 286 12.12 -11.78 -29.56
C LYS A 286 10.76 -11.87 -30.23
N PHE A 287 10.09 -10.73 -30.34
CA PHE A 287 8.77 -10.60 -30.92
C PHE A 287 8.73 -9.35 -31.79
N SER A 288 8.12 -9.43 -32.97
CA SER A 288 7.53 -8.25 -33.58
C SER A 288 6.39 -7.69 -32.70
N LYS A 289 5.98 -6.45 -32.94
CA LYS A 289 4.84 -5.83 -32.24
C LYS A 289 3.59 -6.73 -32.30
N LYS A 290 3.24 -7.23 -33.50
CA LYS A 290 2.08 -8.11 -33.71
C LYS A 290 2.20 -9.42 -32.94
N GLU A 291 3.35 -10.10 -33.02
CA GLU A 291 3.58 -11.35 -32.31
C GLU A 291 3.51 -11.18 -30.79
N LEU A 292 4.00 -10.05 -30.25
CA LEU A 292 3.91 -9.77 -28.83
C LEU A 292 2.46 -9.55 -28.39
N LEU A 293 1.67 -8.80 -29.16
CA LEU A 293 0.26 -8.56 -28.84
C LEU A 293 -0.55 -9.86 -28.82
N ASP A 294 -0.33 -10.75 -29.79
CA ASP A 294 -0.97 -12.07 -29.83
C ASP A 294 -0.50 -12.94 -28.64
N PHE A 295 0.80 -12.95 -28.36
CA PHE A 295 1.36 -13.65 -27.20
C PHE A 295 0.76 -13.17 -25.87
N ILE A 296 0.58 -11.85 -25.70
CA ILE A 296 -0.04 -11.26 -24.50
C ILE A 296 -1.53 -11.66 -24.40
N ARG A 297 -2.28 -11.71 -25.50
CA ARG A 297 -3.69 -12.14 -25.49
C ARG A 297 -3.83 -13.58 -24.98
N GLU A 298 -2.95 -14.46 -25.43
CA GLU A 298 -2.91 -15.87 -25.00
C GLU A 298 -2.44 -16.03 -23.54
N ASN A 299 -1.61 -15.10 -23.05
CA ASN A 299 -0.98 -15.17 -21.74
C ASN A 299 -1.37 -14.02 -20.79
N LYS A 300 -2.59 -13.48 -20.92
CA LYS A 300 -3.03 -12.26 -20.21
C LYS A 300 -2.86 -12.27 -18.69
N GLY A 301 -2.89 -13.45 -18.05
CA GLY A 301 -2.67 -13.63 -16.62
C GLY A 301 -1.21 -13.52 -16.15
N LYS A 302 -0.25 -13.50 -17.09
CA LYS A 302 1.19 -13.44 -16.81
C LYS A 302 1.75 -12.02 -16.93
N ILE A 303 0.94 -11.02 -17.25
CA ILE A 303 1.38 -9.62 -17.33
C ILE A 303 1.24 -8.93 -15.97
N SER A 304 2.22 -8.12 -15.63
CA SER A 304 2.19 -7.25 -14.46
C SER A 304 2.75 -5.86 -14.79
N PRO A 305 2.17 -4.79 -14.24
CA PRO A 305 2.66 -3.44 -14.43
C PRO A 305 3.84 -3.14 -13.50
N ASP A 306 4.60 -2.08 -13.80
CA ASP A 306 5.50 -1.44 -12.86
C ASP A 306 4.77 -0.42 -11.95
N ALA A 307 5.52 0.29 -11.10
CA ALA A 307 4.94 1.25 -10.15
C ALA A 307 4.18 2.41 -10.83
N ALA A 308 4.56 2.81 -12.05
CA ALA A 308 3.92 3.91 -12.76
C ALA A 308 2.62 3.47 -13.45
N LEU A 309 2.59 2.27 -14.05
CA LEU A 309 1.42 1.74 -14.75
C LEU A 309 0.39 1.09 -13.79
N ARG A 310 0.82 0.59 -12.62
CA ARG A 310 -0.09 -0.07 -11.65
C ARG A 310 -1.29 0.80 -11.23
N PRO A 311 -1.13 2.10 -10.91
CA PRO A 311 -2.26 3.00 -10.68
C PRO A 311 -3.28 3.06 -11.82
N LEU A 312 -2.83 3.05 -13.07
CA LEU A 312 -3.70 3.11 -14.24
C LEU A 312 -4.45 1.78 -14.42
N VAL A 313 -3.78 0.63 -14.22
CA VAL A 313 -4.43 -0.69 -14.21
C VAL A 313 -5.56 -0.73 -13.18
N GLN A 314 -5.31 -0.26 -11.96
CA GLN A 314 -6.32 -0.18 -10.93
C GLN A 314 -7.50 0.71 -11.36
N CYS A 315 -7.24 1.91 -11.89
CA CYS A 315 -8.30 2.85 -12.28
C CYS A 315 -9.00 2.49 -13.60
N ARG A 316 -8.39 1.63 -14.43
CA ARG A 316 -9.02 1.02 -15.61
C ARG A 316 -10.05 -0.02 -15.19
N ILE A 317 -9.75 -0.76 -14.12
CA ILE A 317 -10.58 -1.86 -13.60
C ILE A 317 -11.66 -1.35 -12.64
N PHE A 318 -11.33 -0.42 -11.73
CA PHE A 318 -12.23 0.07 -10.67
C PHE A 318 -12.67 1.53 -10.87
N PRO A 319 -13.91 1.88 -10.49
CA PRO A 319 -14.37 3.27 -10.36
C PRO A 319 -13.75 3.95 -9.12
N THR A 320 -12.43 4.15 -9.13
CA THR A 320 -11.67 4.66 -7.99
C THR A 320 -11.81 6.17 -7.87
N ALA A 321 -12.63 6.65 -6.93
CA ALA A 321 -12.82 8.08 -6.67
C ALA A 321 -11.75 8.67 -5.75
N ALA A 322 -11.18 7.85 -4.86
CA ALA A 322 -10.05 8.27 -4.02
C ALA A 322 -9.01 7.17 -3.87
N GLN A 323 -7.74 7.57 -3.83
CA GLN A 323 -6.60 6.71 -3.58
C GLN A 323 -5.96 7.10 -2.25
N ILE A 324 -5.81 6.12 -1.36
CA ILE A 324 -4.99 6.28 -0.16
C ILE A 324 -3.52 6.08 -0.52
N VAL A 325 -2.67 7.06 -0.24
CA VAL A 325 -1.24 7.05 -0.59
C VAL A 325 -0.33 7.20 0.63
N GLY A 326 0.83 6.56 0.62
CA GLY A 326 1.94 6.88 1.51
C GLY A 326 2.76 8.08 1.00
N PRO A 327 3.78 8.52 1.75
CA PRO A 327 4.63 9.64 1.34
C PRO A 327 5.34 9.42 -0.01
N SER A 328 5.98 8.26 -0.20
CA SER A 328 6.66 7.92 -1.47
C SER A 328 5.68 7.77 -2.64
N GLU A 329 4.48 7.27 -2.37
CA GLU A 329 3.42 7.21 -3.37
C GLU A 329 2.97 8.60 -3.78
N LEU A 330 2.67 9.47 -2.82
CA LEU A 330 2.29 10.85 -3.11
C LEU A 330 3.33 11.53 -4.01
N GLU A 331 4.63 11.31 -3.77
CA GLU A 331 5.70 11.81 -4.62
C GLU A 331 5.60 11.28 -6.06
N TYR A 332 5.58 9.96 -6.30
CA TYR A 332 5.58 9.44 -7.66
C TYR A 332 4.27 9.71 -8.40
N TRP A 333 3.14 9.77 -7.70
CA TRP A 333 1.84 10.13 -8.27
C TRP A 333 1.85 11.52 -8.92
N SER A 334 2.75 12.42 -8.51
CA SER A 334 2.87 13.76 -9.09
C SER A 334 3.35 13.73 -10.54
N ALA A 335 3.96 12.62 -10.98
CA ALA A 335 4.37 12.40 -12.36
C ALA A 335 3.27 11.75 -13.22
N LEU A 336 2.18 11.26 -12.63
CA LEU A 336 1.26 10.37 -13.35
C LEU A 336 0.09 11.08 -14.04
N LYS A 337 -0.24 12.33 -13.72
CA LYS A 337 -1.42 12.98 -14.31
C LYS A 337 -1.39 12.97 -15.85
N PRO A 338 -0.27 13.33 -16.52
CA PRO A 338 -0.21 13.25 -17.99
C PRO A 338 -0.38 11.81 -18.51
N TYR A 339 0.01 10.80 -17.74
CA TYR A 339 -0.16 9.39 -18.10
C TYR A 339 -1.62 8.92 -17.98
N PHE A 340 -2.31 9.35 -16.93
CA PHE A 340 -3.77 9.18 -16.83
C PHE A 340 -4.50 9.87 -18.00
N ASP A 341 -4.12 11.12 -18.31
CA ASP A 341 -4.71 11.87 -19.42
C ASP A 341 -4.47 11.15 -20.77
N PHE A 342 -3.26 10.62 -21.00
CA PHE A 342 -2.88 9.89 -22.22
C PHE A 342 -3.76 8.65 -22.49
N HIS A 343 -4.08 7.88 -21.45
CA HIS A 343 -5.01 6.74 -21.55
C HIS A 343 -6.47 7.11 -21.29
N GLN A 344 -6.80 8.40 -21.21
CA GLN A 344 -8.15 8.91 -20.97
C GLN A 344 -8.80 8.35 -19.69
N LEU A 345 -7.97 8.08 -18.68
CA LEU A 345 -8.36 7.64 -17.35
C LEU A 345 -8.49 8.83 -16.40
N THR A 346 -9.34 8.68 -15.38
CA THR A 346 -9.49 9.70 -14.35
C THR A 346 -8.50 9.41 -13.21
N MET A 347 -7.61 10.36 -12.92
CA MET A 347 -6.80 10.31 -11.72
C MET A 347 -7.71 10.49 -10.49
N PRO A 348 -7.68 9.59 -9.49
CA PRO A 348 -8.47 9.72 -8.27
C PRO A 348 -8.00 10.90 -7.41
N TRP A 349 -8.83 11.25 -6.44
CA TRP A 349 -8.42 12.14 -5.37
C TRP A 349 -7.40 11.47 -4.46
N LEU A 350 -6.24 12.10 -4.30
CA LEU A 350 -5.15 11.55 -3.50
C LEU A 350 -5.32 11.95 -2.05
N ILE A 351 -5.38 10.94 -1.18
CA ILE A 351 -5.52 11.13 0.26
C ILE A 351 -4.35 10.42 0.92
N PRO A 352 -3.33 11.15 1.37
CA PRO A 352 -2.31 10.51 2.18
C PRO A 352 -2.89 9.81 3.41
N ARG A 353 -2.33 8.66 3.73
CA ARG A 353 -2.76 7.85 4.87
C ARG A 353 -2.49 8.60 6.18
N LEU A 354 -3.17 8.15 7.23
CA LEU A 354 -2.80 8.48 8.61
C LEU A 354 -1.32 8.15 8.85
N SER A 355 -0.63 9.06 9.54
CA SER A 355 0.75 8.88 10.01
C SER A 355 0.79 9.00 11.53
N ILE A 356 0.79 7.86 12.22
CA ILE A 356 0.55 7.80 13.66
C ILE A 356 1.70 7.09 14.36
N THR A 357 2.10 7.65 15.49
CA THR A 357 3.04 7.04 16.44
C THR A 357 2.24 6.50 17.61
N LEU A 358 2.35 5.19 17.89
CA LEU A 358 1.66 4.55 19.02
C LEU A 358 2.58 4.51 20.23
N VAL A 359 2.10 5.01 21.36
CA VAL A 359 2.86 5.05 22.61
C VAL A 359 2.19 4.18 23.67
N PRO A 360 2.88 3.15 24.18
CA PRO A 360 2.40 2.39 25.32
C PRO A 360 2.14 3.30 26.51
N LYS A 361 1.08 3.02 27.29
CA LYS A 361 0.64 3.87 28.41
C LYS A 361 1.76 4.20 29.41
N ASP A 362 2.64 3.25 29.69
CA ASP A 362 3.74 3.46 30.63
C ASP A 362 4.84 4.36 30.05
N ALA A 363 5.13 4.25 28.75
CA ALA A 363 6.01 5.19 28.07
C ALA A 363 5.39 6.60 28.00
N ALA A 364 4.07 6.71 27.82
CA ALA A 364 3.37 7.99 27.75
C ALA A 364 3.51 8.83 29.05
N LYS A 365 3.59 8.18 30.23
CA LYS A 365 3.81 8.88 31.52
C LYS A 365 5.16 9.61 31.58
N GLU A 366 6.14 9.14 30.81
CA GLU A 366 7.49 9.70 30.75
C GLU A 366 7.63 10.77 29.64
N LEU A 367 6.58 10.99 28.83
CA LEU A 367 6.58 12.00 27.77
C LEU A 367 6.08 13.34 28.31
N SER A 368 6.97 14.33 28.37
CA SER A 368 6.57 15.72 28.59
C SER A 368 6.03 16.36 27.29
N PRO A 369 5.25 17.46 27.37
CA PRO A 369 4.79 18.20 26.19
C PRO A 369 5.92 18.61 25.22
N ASP A 370 7.08 18.99 25.75
CA ASP A 370 8.27 19.32 24.93
C ASP A 370 8.73 18.12 24.10
N VAL A 371 8.74 16.91 24.68
CA VAL A 371 9.13 15.69 23.97
C VAL A 371 8.13 15.35 22.87
N VAL A 372 6.84 15.47 23.16
CA VAL A 372 5.76 15.30 22.16
C VAL A 372 5.92 16.31 21.01
N GLN A 373 6.27 17.57 21.31
CA GLN A 373 6.55 18.57 20.29
C GLN A 373 7.76 18.19 19.43
N SER A 374 8.89 17.80 20.03
CA SER A 374 10.07 17.34 19.27
C SER A 374 9.78 16.12 18.41
N LEU A 375 8.97 15.18 18.91
CA LEU A 375 8.51 14.01 18.14
C LEU A 375 7.63 14.43 16.96
N ASN A 376 6.73 15.40 17.14
CA ASN A 376 5.94 15.94 16.03
C ASN A 376 6.81 16.59 14.96
N LEU A 377 7.86 17.34 15.35
CA LEU A 377 8.83 17.93 14.40
C LEU A 377 9.61 16.84 13.65
N LEU A 378 9.98 15.75 14.33
CA LEU A 378 10.63 14.60 13.72
C LEU A 378 9.71 13.88 12.71
N ILE A 379 8.43 13.69 13.06
CA ILE A 379 7.41 13.10 12.17
C ILE A 379 7.25 13.93 10.89
N ARG A 380 7.35 15.26 10.99
CA ARG A 380 7.31 16.17 9.84
C ARG A 380 8.62 16.21 9.02
N GLY A 381 9.68 15.57 9.50
CA GLY A 381 11.02 15.69 8.90
C GLY A 381 11.64 17.08 9.07
N GLU A 382 11.08 17.92 9.93
CA GLU A 382 11.60 19.25 10.27
C GLU A 382 12.80 19.16 11.23
N SER A 383 12.95 18.02 11.92
CA SER A 383 14.13 17.66 12.71
C SER A 383 14.66 16.30 12.30
N LYS A 384 15.98 16.10 12.36
CA LYS A 384 16.66 14.82 12.06
C LYS A 384 17.14 14.08 13.31
N THR A 385 17.06 14.70 14.49
CA THR A 385 17.70 14.16 15.69
C THR A 385 16.83 14.30 16.92
N LEU A 386 16.63 13.17 17.61
CA LEU A 386 16.07 13.08 18.95
C LEU A 386 17.00 13.61 20.06
N LYS A 387 18.10 14.30 19.69
CA LYS A 387 19.12 14.78 20.64
C LYS A 387 18.58 15.80 21.66
N GLU A 388 17.35 16.28 21.47
CA GLU A 388 16.65 17.19 22.38
C GLU A 388 15.77 16.49 23.43
N LEU A 389 15.77 15.15 23.49
CA LEU A 389 15.25 14.45 24.67
C LEU A 389 16.08 14.88 25.91
N LYS A 390 15.49 15.77 26.73
CA LYS A 390 16.10 16.40 27.92
C LYS A 390 16.73 15.39 28.92
N PRO A 391 17.71 15.85 29.75
CA PRO A 391 18.68 15.01 30.46
C PRO A 391 18.18 14.22 31.69
N ASN A 392 16.91 14.29 32.06
CA ASN A 392 16.40 13.65 33.29
C ASN A 392 16.04 12.16 33.11
N LEU A 393 16.21 11.60 31.91
CA LEU A 393 16.02 10.18 31.64
C LEU A 393 17.34 9.42 31.78
N SER A 394 17.30 8.22 32.37
CA SER A 394 18.44 7.31 32.37
C SER A 394 18.86 6.93 30.95
N LYS A 395 20.12 6.53 30.74
CA LYS A 395 20.61 6.05 29.42
C LYS A 395 19.75 4.91 28.85
N PHE A 396 19.25 4.05 29.74
CA PHE A 396 18.35 2.97 29.37
C PHE A 396 17.02 3.50 28.83
N GLN A 397 16.37 4.43 29.53
CA GLN A 397 15.13 5.05 29.07
C GLN A 397 15.31 5.82 27.76
N GLN A 398 16.43 6.54 27.60
CA GLN A 398 16.75 7.22 26.35
C GLN A 398 16.87 6.24 25.17
N HIS A 399 17.58 5.12 25.36
CA HIS A 399 17.72 4.07 24.35
C HIS A 399 16.39 3.42 24.01
N ALA A 400 15.57 3.09 25.02
CA ALA A 400 14.25 2.50 24.83
C ALA A 400 13.30 3.44 24.07
N LEU A 401 13.25 4.73 24.42
CA LEU A 401 12.43 5.71 23.69
C LEU A 401 12.96 5.97 22.28
N GLN A 402 14.28 6.04 22.10
CA GLN A 402 14.90 6.17 20.78
C GLN A 402 14.48 5.02 19.87
N ASN A 403 14.54 3.78 20.36
CA ASN A 403 14.10 2.63 19.59
C ASN A 403 12.59 2.66 19.39
N LEU A 404 11.78 2.96 20.41
CA LEU A 404 10.32 3.03 20.29
C LEU A 404 9.87 4.03 19.21
N PHE A 405 10.40 5.26 19.21
CA PHE A 405 9.94 6.33 18.32
C PHE A 405 10.66 6.37 16.98
N HIS A 406 11.95 6.10 16.98
CA HIS A 406 12.82 6.35 15.83
C HIS A 406 13.90 5.26 15.65
N PRO A 407 13.50 3.98 15.54
CA PRO A 407 14.44 2.86 15.41
C PRO A 407 15.28 3.00 14.15
N LYS A 408 16.61 2.79 14.26
CA LYS A 408 17.56 2.93 13.14
C LYS A 408 17.41 4.28 12.39
N LEU A 409 17.03 5.34 13.10
CA LEU A 409 16.75 6.66 12.54
C LEU A 409 15.58 6.74 11.54
N ASN A 410 14.58 5.86 11.68
CA ASN A 410 13.35 5.89 10.90
C ASN A 410 12.15 6.00 11.83
N LEU A 411 11.07 6.65 11.41
CA LEU A 411 9.83 6.74 12.19
C LEU A 411 9.29 5.35 12.52
N GLN A 412 8.84 5.17 13.76
CA GLN A 412 8.27 3.93 14.28
C GLN A 412 7.30 3.23 13.32
N GLU A 413 6.37 3.98 12.73
CA GLU A 413 5.36 3.40 11.84
C GLU A 413 5.92 2.75 10.58
N ARG A 414 7.17 3.09 10.21
CA ARG A 414 7.89 2.59 9.03
C ARG A 414 8.61 1.28 9.27
N THR A 415 8.76 0.85 10.53
CA THR A 415 9.59 -0.29 10.89
C THR A 415 8.88 -1.28 11.80
N TYR A 416 8.11 -0.81 12.79
CA TYR A 416 7.51 -1.68 13.78
C TYR A 416 6.31 -2.43 13.26
N ASN A 417 6.24 -3.72 13.59
CA ASN A 417 5.06 -4.52 13.34
C ASN A 417 3.88 -4.04 14.20
N PHE A 418 2.68 -4.01 13.62
CA PHE A 418 1.46 -3.59 14.33
C PHE A 418 1.18 -4.40 15.60
N PHE A 419 1.47 -5.70 15.57
CA PHE A 419 1.16 -6.60 16.67
C PHE A 419 2.03 -6.39 17.91
N GLU A 420 3.13 -5.64 17.79
CA GLU A 420 3.87 -5.13 18.96
C GLU A 420 2.97 -4.32 19.89
N PHE A 421 1.98 -3.60 19.36
CA PHE A 421 1.06 -2.76 20.14
C PHE A 421 -0.26 -3.46 20.47
N GLN A 422 -0.68 -4.41 19.61
CA GLN A 422 -1.89 -5.19 19.83
C GLN A 422 -1.72 -6.22 20.96
N LYS A 423 -0.51 -6.74 21.18
CA LYS A 423 -0.26 -7.85 22.12
C LYS A 423 -0.70 -7.55 23.56
N ASP A 424 -0.59 -6.29 23.97
CA ASP A 424 -0.93 -5.84 25.34
C ASP A 424 -2.39 -5.34 25.48
N LEU A 425 -3.18 -5.44 24.40
CA LEU A 425 -4.56 -4.96 24.37
C LEU A 425 -5.56 -6.13 24.36
N PRO A 426 -6.53 -6.15 25.29
CA PRO A 426 -7.55 -7.20 25.34
C PRO A 426 -8.57 -7.09 24.19
N GLU A 427 -8.72 -5.89 23.64
CA GLU A 427 -9.61 -5.59 22.51
C GLU A 427 -8.81 -5.34 21.23
N ASN A 428 -9.47 -5.51 20.09
CA ASN A 428 -8.89 -5.18 18.79
C ASN A 428 -8.60 -3.67 18.68
N LEU A 429 -7.32 -3.32 18.52
CA LEU A 429 -6.82 -1.96 18.40
C LEU A 429 -7.37 -1.25 17.16
N ILE A 430 -7.59 -1.96 16.05
CA ILE A 430 -8.21 -1.40 14.84
C ILE A 430 -9.59 -0.82 15.16
N HIS A 431 -10.40 -1.55 15.92
CA HIS A 431 -11.73 -1.10 16.31
C HIS A 431 -11.67 0.16 17.19
N LYS A 432 -10.72 0.21 18.13
CA LYS A 432 -10.49 1.40 18.97
C LYS A 432 -10.06 2.60 18.13
N LEU A 433 -9.11 2.41 17.23
CA LEU A 433 -8.60 3.45 16.33
C LEU A 433 -9.73 4.00 15.44
N LEU A 434 -10.52 3.15 14.81
CA LEU A 434 -11.65 3.57 13.96
C LEU A 434 -12.73 4.34 14.72
N LYS A 435 -12.95 4.03 16.00
CA LYS A 435 -13.91 4.77 16.84
C LYS A 435 -13.37 6.11 17.30
N ALA A 436 -12.08 6.19 17.58
CA ALA A 436 -11.49 7.35 18.21
C ALA A 436 -10.97 8.38 17.19
N LEU A 437 -10.50 7.93 16.03
CA LEU A 437 -10.01 8.79 14.96
C LEU A 437 -11.19 9.44 14.22
N PRO A 438 -11.32 10.77 14.25
CA PRO A 438 -12.35 11.45 13.48
C PRO A 438 -11.99 11.47 11.99
N TRP A 439 -13.01 11.45 11.12
CA TRP A 439 -12.82 11.99 9.77
C TRP A 439 -12.58 13.50 9.87
N ARG A 440 -11.59 14.04 9.16
CA ARG A 440 -11.33 15.48 9.08
C ARG A 440 -11.13 15.92 7.63
N GLU A 441 -11.74 17.05 7.28
CA GLU A 441 -11.68 17.70 5.95
C GLU A 441 -10.28 18.22 5.58
N ASN A 442 -9.25 18.07 6.42
CA ASN A 442 -7.86 18.39 6.06
C ASN A 442 -6.92 17.16 6.07
N HIS A 443 -7.54 16.00 5.83
CA HIS A 443 -7.09 14.77 5.15
C HIS A 443 -5.83 14.01 5.61
N HIS A 444 -4.90 14.58 6.38
CA HIS A 444 -3.92 13.80 7.16
C HIS A 444 -4.07 14.10 8.62
N LEU A 445 -3.93 13.03 9.40
CA LEU A 445 -3.68 13.13 10.82
C LEU A 445 -2.25 12.64 11.02
N TYR A 446 -1.37 13.57 11.34
CA TYR A 446 -0.13 13.26 12.04
C TYR A 446 -0.42 13.32 13.53
N GLY A 447 -0.02 12.32 14.30
CA GLY A 447 -0.22 12.40 15.74
C GLY A 447 0.38 11.25 16.52
N ILE A 448 0.49 11.48 17.82
CA ILE A 448 0.89 10.50 18.83
C ILE A 448 -0.37 10.01 19.53
N LEU A 449 -0.54 8.69 19.63
CA LEU A 449 -1.72 8.03 20.23
C LEU A 449 -1.38 7.09 21.38
#